data_AF-A0A7R9HFW1-F1
#
_entry.id   AF-A0A7R9HFW1-F1
#
_cell.length_a   1.000
_cell.length_b   1.000
_cell.length_c   1.000
_cell.angle_alpha   90.00
_cell.angle_beta   90.00
_cell.angle_gamma   90.00
#
_symmetry.space_group_name_H-M   'P 1'
#
loop_
_entity.id
_entity.type
_entity.pdbx_description
1 polymer ?
#
loop_
_entity_poly.entity_id
_entity_poly.type
_entity_poly.pdbx_seq_one_letter_code
_entity_poly.pdbx_strand_id
1 'polypeptide(L)'
;MKLTLACPDSWVQCPTHLDISNISRGFIVKINPMHLSTGLHHTSIDAFDVTCVNKGAVFRVPITVIRPQKISARLHRPELESLNTLFYPNYIRRNFVLVPENATWAVLKLHCRDKDKSG
;
A
#
# COMPACT_ATOMS: atom_id res chain seq x y z
N MET A 1 0.39 -0.86 -31.66
CA MET A 1 -0.60 -0.25 -30.77
C MET A 1 0.09 0.83 -29.96
N LYS A 2 -0.46 2.05 -29.93
CA LYS A 2 0.14 3.19 -29.21
C LYS A 2 -0.64 3.44 -27.94
N LEU A 3 0.04 3.35 -26.81
CA LEU A 3 -0.56 3.47 -25.49
C LEU A 3 0.04 4.66 -24.75
N THR A 4 -0.80 5.34 -23.99
CA THR A 4 -0.37 6.30 -22.96
C THR A 4 -0.52 5.66 -21.59
N LEU A 5 0.47 5.83 -20.72
CA LEU A 5 0.47 5.29 -19.36
C LEU A 5 0.26 6.43 -18.36
N ALA A 6 -0.62 6.23 -17.39
CA ALA A 6 -0.89 7.21 -16.34
C ALA A 6 -0.90 6.52 -14.97
N CYS A 7 -0.36 7.21 -13.97
CA CYS A 7 -0.43 6.79 -12.57
C CYS A 7 -0.81 8.03 -11.73
N PRO A 8 -1.83 7.95 -10.85
CA PRO A 8 -2.30 9.11 -10.08
C PRO A 8 -1.32 9.51 -8.96
N ASP A 9 -0.45 8.60 -8.54
CA ASP A 9 0.40 8.74 -7.36
C ASP A 9 1.83 9.16 -7.71
N SER A 10 2.31 10.25 -7.10
CA SER A 10 3.64 10.83 -7.37
C SER A 10 4.82 9.98 -6.88
N TRP A 11 4.57 9.00 -6.02
CA TRP A 11 5.58 8.05 -5.54
C TRP A 11 5.86 6.92 -6.55
N VAL A 12 5.11 6.86 -7.66
CA VAL A 12 5.37 5.98 -8.81
C VAL A 12 5.74 6.82 -10.03
N GLN A 13 6.84 6.46 -10.68
CA GLN A 13 7.26 7.05 -11.95
C GLN A 13 7.28 5.97 -13.03
N CYS A 14 6.57 6.21 -14.12
CA CYS A 14 6.57 5.35 -15.30
C CYS A 14 6.75 6.20 -16.57
N PRO A 15 7.18 5.61 -17.70
CA PRO A 15 7.13 6.27 -19.00
C PRO A 15 5.70 6.67 -19.32
N THR A 16 5.50 7.77 -20.04
CA THR A 16 4.17 8.23 -20.43
C THR A 16 3.66 7.58 -21.70
N HIS A 17 4.54 7.00 -22.53
CA HIS A 17 4.19 6.44 -23.83
C HIS A 17 4.78 5.04 -23.98
N LEU A 18 4.01 4.13 -24.60
CA LEU A 18 4.41 2.77 -24.91
C LEU A 18 3.89 2.39 -26.30
N ASP A 19 4.80 2.12 -27.23
CA ASP A 19 4.46 1.62 -28.57
C ASP A 19 4.75 0.12 -28.68
N ILE A 20 3.68 -0.67 -28.70
CA ILE A 20 3.75 -2.12 -28.86
C ILE A 20 3.44 -2.44 -30.32
N SER A 21 4.49 -2.50 -31.15
CA SER A 21 4.39 -2.84 -32.57
C SER A 21 5.13 -4.14 -32.86
N ASN A 22 4.37 -5.24 -32.90
CA ASN A 22 4.79 -6.60 -33.29
C ASN A 22 5.95 -7.22 -32.49
N ILE A 23 6.33 -6.64 -31.34
CA ILE A 23 7.41 -7.12 -30.47
C ILE A 23 7.01 -6.87 -29.00
N SER A 24 7.37 -7.79 -28.11
CA SER A 24 7.26 -7.58 -26.67
C SER A 24 8.19 -6.46 -26.22
N ARG A 25 7.65 -5.43 -25.56
CA ARG A 25 8.45 -4.36 -24.94
C ARG A 25 8.25 -4.34 -23.43
N GLY A 26 9.36 -4.36 -22.69
CA GLY A 26 9.38 -3.99 -21.28
C GLY A 26 9.47 -2.47 -21.11
N PHE A 27 9.05 -1.99 -19.94
CA PHE A 27 9.28 -0.62 -19.50
C PHE A 27 9.67 -0.61 -18.02
N ILE A 28 10.36 0.45 -17.59
CA ILE A 28 10.88 0.56 -16.22
C ILE A 28 9.92 1.41 -15.39
N VAL A 29 9.57 0.91 -14.20
CA VAL A 29 8.80 1.65 -13.20
C VAL A 29 9.70 1.92 -12.01
N LYS A 30 9.75 3.17 -11.54
CA LYS A 30 10.46 3.55 -10.31
C LYS A 30 9.45 3.81 -9.20
N ILE A 31 9.74 3.29 -8.02
CA ILE A 31 8.89 3.43 -6.82
C ILE A 31 9.71 4.14 -5.75
N ASN A 32 9.25 5.30 -5.28
CA ASN A 32 9.88 6.06 -4.21
C ASN A 32 9.02 6.06 -2.94
N PRO A 33 9.27 5.14 -1.98
CA PRO A 33 8.47 5.02 -0.77
C PRO A 33 8.84 6.03 0.32
N MET A 34 9.87 6.88 0.13
CA MET A 34 10.47 7.68 1.21
C MET A 34 9.51 8.63 1.92
N HIS A 35 8.50 9.13 1.22
CA HIS A 35 7.52 10.09 1.75
C HIS A 35 6.16 9.47 2.11
N LEU A 36 5.99 8.15 1.94
CA LEU A 36 4.73 7.47 2.29
C LEU A 36 4.54 7.42 3.81
N SER A 37 3.32 7.51 4.32
CA SER A 37 3.07 7.24 5.74
C SER A 37 3.19 5.74 6.04
N THR A 38 3.32 5.36 7.31
CA THR A 38 3.23 3.95 7.70
C THR A 38 1.85 3.39 7.32
N GLY A 39 1.82 2.21 6.73
CA GLY A 39 0.59 1.55 6.31
C GLY A 39 0.70 0.91 4.92
N LEU A 40 -0.47 0.58 4.36
CA LEU A 40 -0.62 0.05 3.01
C LEU A 40 -1.00 1.18 2.06
N HIS A 41 -0.25 1.27 0.97
CA HIS A 41 -0.49 2.20 -0.12
C HIS A 41 -0.71 1.39 -1.39
N HIS A 42 -1.75 1.74 -2.14
CA HIS A 42 -2.09 1.07 -3.38
C HIS A 42 -2.28 2.10 -4.47
N THR A 43 -1.68 1.85 -5.62
CA THR A 43 -1.92 2.60 -6.85
C THR A 43 -1.87 1.67 -8.04
N SER A 44 -2.12 2.21 -9.23
CA SER A 44 -1.92 1.46 -10.45
C SER A 44 -1.42 2.35 -11.58
N ILE A 45 -0.70 1.72 -12.51
CA ILE A 45 -0.41 2.32 -13.82
C ILE A 45 -1.48 1.83 -14.78
N ASP A 46 -2.21 2.76 -15.35
CA ASP A 46 -3.31 2.52 -16.27
C ASP A 46 -2.85 2.86 -17.69
N ALA A 47 -3.01 1.92 -18.63
CA ALA A 47 -2.62 2.10 -20.01
C ALA A 47 -3.85 2.36 -20.88
N PHE A 48 -3.87 3.47 -21.62
CA PHE A 48 -4.98 3.87 -22.48
C PHE A 48 -4.56 3.87 -23.95
N ASP A 49 -5.47 3.49 -24.85
CA ASP A 49 -5.27 3.65 -26.29
C ASP A 49 -5.29 5.15 -26.64
N VAL A 50 -4.19 5.66 -27.20
CA VAL A 50 -4.07 7.08 -27.58
C VAL A 50 -5.13 7.49 -28.61
N THR A 51 -5.58 6.57 -29.44
CA THR A 51 -6.62 6.83 -30.45
C THR A 51 -8.04 6.85 -29.88
N CYS A 52 -8.25 6.27 -28.69
CA CYS A 52 -9.58 6.10 -28.12
C CYS A 52 -9.56 5.94 -26.59
N VAL A 53 -9.14 6.98 -25.86
CA VAL A 53 -9.04 6.98 -24.39
C VAL A 53 -10.38 6.67 -23.70
N ASN A 54 -11.50 7.04 -24.32
CA ASN A 54 -12.86 6.85 -23.77
C ASN A 54 -13.26 5.37 -23.59
N LYS A 55 -12.54 4.42 -24.19
CA LYS A 55 -12.76 2.98 -23.96
C LYS A 55 -12.27 2.51 -22.58
N GLY A 56 -11.58 3.37 -21.84
CA GLY A 56 -10.98 3.04 -20.56
C GLY A 56 -9.60 2.39 -20.73
N ALA A 57 -9.08 1.88 -19.62
CA ALA A 57 -7.75 1.28 -19.59
C ALA A 57 -7.74 -0.05 -20.36
N VAL A 58 -6.82 -0.18 -21.31
CA VAL A 58 -6.51 -1.42 -22.04
C VAL A 58 -5.94 -2.48 -21.09
N PHE A 59 -5.04 -2.05 -20.20
CA PHE A 59 -4.54 -2.87 -19.11
C PHE A 59 -4.16 -2.01 -17.91
N ARG A 60 -3.99 -2.67 -16.76
CA ARG A 60 -3.59 -2.06 -15.49
C ARG A 60 -2.46 -2.85 -14.84
N VAL A 61 -1.45 -2.15 -14.33
CA VAL A 61 -0.39 -2.72 -13.51
C VAL A 61 -0.59 -2.28 -12.07
N PRO A 62 -1.11 -3.14 -11.18
CA PRO A 62 -1.34 -2.78 -9.79
C PRO A 62 0.00 -2.72 -9.03
N ILE A 63 0.14 -1.72 -8.15
CA ILE A 63 1.32 -1.50 -7.33
C ILE A 63 0.85 -1.35 -5.88
N THR A 64 1.29 -2.28 -5.03
CA THR A 64 1.02 -2.27 -3.59
C THR A 64 2.33 -2.10 -2.84
N VAL A 65 2.43 -1.06 -2.01
CA VAL A 65 3.58 -0.79 -1.14
C VAL A 65 3.13 -0.81 0.30
N ILE A 66 3.81 -1.61 1.12
CA ILE A 66 3.62 -1.62 2.57
C ILE A 66 4.81 -0.91 3.22
N ARG A 67 4.54 0.18 3.93
CA ARG A 67 5.52 0.84 4.80
C ARG A 67 5.27 0.39 6.24
N PRO A 68 6.05 -0.57 6.77
CA PRO A 68 5.81 -1.10 8.10
C PRO A 68 6.23 -0.10 9.19
N GLN A 69 5.57 -0.19 10.35
CA GLN A 69 5.99 0.50 11.55
C GLN A 69 7.24 -0.17 12.11
N LYS A 70 8.32 0.60 12.27
CA LYS A 70 9.52 0.14 12.95
C LYS A 70 9.32 0.23 14.45
N ILE A 71 9.65 -0.85 15.16
CA ILE A 71 9.68 -0.84 16.61
C ILE A 71 11.13 -0.65 17.07
N SER A 72 11.35 0.21 18.07
CA SER A 72 12.69 0.48 18.60
C SER A 72 13.27 -0.78 19.26
N ALA A 73 14.39 -1.27 18.74
CA ALA A 73 15.14 -2.38 19.29
C ALA A 73 15.88 -2.04 20.60
N ARG A 74 15.89 -0.76 21.01
CA ARG A 74 16.53 -0.32 22.27
C ARG A 74 15.73 -0.70 23.51
N LEU A 75 14.48 -1.12 23.35
CA LEU A 75 13.62 -1.53 24.45
C LEU A 75 13.79 -3.02 24.70
N HIS A 76 14.03 -3.39 25.97
CA HIS A 76 14.16 -4.78 26.39
C HIS A 76 12.88 -5.60 26.12
N ARG A 77 11.73 -4.92 26.06
CA ARG A 77 10.44 -5.41 25.55
C ARG A 77 9.84 -4.34 24.65
N PRO A 78 9.94 -4.49 23.32
CA PRO A 78 9.37 -3.54 22.39
C PRO A 78 7.84 -3.70 22.36
N GLU A 79 7.11 -2.67 22.76
CA GLU A 79 5.64 -2.67 22.77
C GLU A 79 5.09 -1.68 21.74
N LEU A 80 3.99 -2.08 21.08
CA LEU A 80 3.23 -1.23 20.18
C LEU A 80 1.81 -1.10 20.74
N GLU A 81 1.49 0.08 21.26
CA GLU A 81 0.15 0.36 21.76
C GLU A 81 -0.70 1.06 20.69
N SER A 82 -1.90 0.52 20.45
CA SER A 82 -2.96 1.20 19.70
C SER A 82 -4.07 1.56 20.70
N LEU A 83 -4.01 2.77 21.25
CA LEU A 83 -4.99 3.23 22.23
C LEU A 83 -6.28 3.70 21.53
N ASN A 84 -7.42 3.40 22.15
CA ASN A 84 -8.75 3.91 21.78
C ASN A 84 -9.14 3.69 20.30
N THR A 85 -8.79 2.53 19.73
CA THR A 85 -9.29 2.17 18.39
C THR A 85 -10.77 1.82 18.48
N LEU A 86 -11.62 2.66 17.87
CA LEU A 86 -13.05 2.38 17.74
C LEU A 86 -13.27 1.36 16.63
N PHE A 87 -13.98 0.28 16.95
CA PHE A 87 -14.41 -0.71 15.98
C PHE A 87 -15.91 -0.55 15.73
N TYR A 88 -16.29 -0.61 14.46
CA TYR A 88 -17.68 -0.62 14.00
C TYR A 88 -17.88 -1.80 13.03
N PRO A 89 -19.12 -2.21 12.73
CA PRO A 89 -19.36 -3.27 11.75
C PRO A 89 -18.62 -3.01 10.43
N ASN A 90 -17.96 -4.03 9.88
CA ASN A 90 -17.08 -3.97 8.70
C ASN A 90 -15.77 -3.16 8.88
N TYR A 91 -15.41 -2.75 10.09
CA TYR A 91 -14.13 -2.08 10.34
C TYR A 91 -12.99 -3.09 10.48
N ILE A 92 -12.06 -3.09 9.52
CA ILE A 92 -10.85 -3.92 9.57
C ILE A 92 -9.64 -3.04 9.85
N ARG A 93 -9.05 -3.19 11.04
CA ARG A 93 -7.78 -2.55 11.38
C ARG A 93 -6.61 -3.45 11.01
N ARG A 94 -5.73 -3.00 10.12
CA ARG A 94 -4.49 -3.69 9.73
C ARG A 94 -3.29 -2.87 10.17
N ASN A 95 -2.47 -3.42 11.05
CA ASN A 95 -1.21 -2.82 11.47
C ASN A 95 -0.06 -3.63 10.85
N PHE A 96 0.81 -2.97 10.09
CA PHE A 96 1.99 -3.58 9.49
C PHE A 96 3.21 -3.23 10.33
N VAL A 97 3.89 -4.24 10.87
CA VAL A 97 4.98 -4.07 11.83
C VAL A 97 6.22 -4.74 11.28
N LEU A 98 7.36 -4.03 11.35
CA LEU A 98 8.66 -4.63 11.07
C LEU A 98 9.09 -5.40 12.32
N VAL A 99 9.24 -6.72 12.18
CA VAL A 99 9.64 -7.60 13.26
C VAL A 99 11.04 -7.20 13.76
N PRO A 100 11.22 -6.93 15.06
CA PRO A 100 12.54 -6.65 15.63
C PRO A 100 13.50 -7.81 15.44
N GLU A 101 14.78 -7.51 15.34
CA GLU A 101 15.83 -8.51 15.29
C GLU A 101 15.81 -9.38 16.56
N ASN A 102 16.03 -10.68 16.41
CA ASN A 102 16.01 -11.69 17.48
C ASN A 102 14.66 -11.95 18.17
N ALA A 103 13.56 -11.36 17.68
CA ALA A 103 12.22 -11.68 18.20
C ALA A 103 11.77 -13.08 17.72
N THR A 104 11.48 -13.98 18.67
CA THR A 104 10.99 -15.35 18.37
C THR A 104 9.48 -15.49 18.48
N TRP A 105 8.83 -14.59 19.22
CA TRP A 105 7.38 -14.59 19.45
C TRP A 105 6.88 -13.15 19.69
N ALA A 106 5.57 -12.95 19.57
CA ALA A 106 4.90 -11.72 19.93
C ALA A 106 3.64 -12.04 20.75
N VAL A 107 3.29 -11.16 21.68
CA VAL A 107 2.05 -11.25 22.45
C VAL A 107 1.13 -10.11 22.05
N LEU A 108 -0.08 -10.46 21.61
CA LEU A 108 -1.15 -9.52 21.32
C LEU A 108 -2.09 -9.46 22.54
N LYS A 109 -2.18 -8.30 23.17
CA LYS A 109 -3.16 -8.02 24.24
C LYS A 109 -4.24 -7.11 23.69
N LEU A 110 -5.49 -7.55 23.80
CA LEU A 110 -6.66 -6.77 23.39
C LEU A 110 -7.56 -6.57 24.61
N HIS A 111 -8.06 -5.35 24.78
CA HIS A 111 -9.00 -5.02 25.85
C HIS A 111 -10.11 -4.15 25.28
N CYS A 112 -11.37 -4.58 25.43
CA CYS A 112 -12.52 -3.74 25.11
C CYS A 112 -12.68 -2.68 26.21
N ARG A 113 -12.74 -1.40 25.84
CA ARG A 113 -12.92 -0.30 26.81
C ARG A 113 -14.35 0.22 26.88
N ASP A 114 -15.28 -0.38 26.12
CA ASP A 114 -16.66 0.06 26.15
C ASP A 114 -17.28 -0.29 27.51
N LYS A 115 -17.93 0.70 28.12
CA LYS A 115 -18.84 0.41 29.23
C LYS A 115 -20.15 0.02 28.56
N ASP A 116 -20.55 -1.25 28.66
CA ASP A 116 -21.86 -1.70 28.21
C ASP A 116 -22.89 -0.63 28.59
N LYS A 117 -23.50 0.01 27.59
CA LYS A 117 -24.74 0.74 27.82
C LYS A 117 -25.77 -0.35 28.08
N SER A 118 -25.98 -0.67 29.35
CA SER A 118 -27.12 -1.46 29.81
C SER A 118 -28.36 -0.93 29.10
N GLY A 119 -28.97 -1.79 28.29
CA GLY A 119 -30.26 -1.52 27.65
C GLY A 119 -31.38 -1.42 28.66
#